data_AF-A0A8S2S8N4-F1
#
_entry.id   AF-A0A8S2S8N4-F1
#
_cell.length_a   1.000
_cell.length_b   1.000
_cell.length_c   1.000
_cell.angle_alpha   90.00
_cell.angle_beta   90.00
_cell.angle_gamma   90.00
#
_symmetry.space_group_name_H-M   'P 1'
#
loop_
_entity.id
_entity.type
_entity.pdbx_description
1 polymer ?
#
loop_
_entity_poly.entity_id
_entity_poly.type
_entity_poly.pdbx_seq_one_letter_code
_entity_poly.pdbx_strand_id
1 'polypeptide(L)' 'ITLIDPPRPGVADAVAKCRTAGIKVIMVTGDHPITAKAIAKSVGIITSDTGIEEID' A
#
# COMPACT_ATOMS: atom_id res chain seq x y z
N ILE A 1 -21.24 6.60 8.81
CA ILE A 1 -19.90 7.13 9.16
C ILE A 1 -18.92 6.04 8.80
N THR A 2 -18.04 6.25 7.82
CA THR A 2 -16.98 5.31 7.46
C THR A 2 -15.80 5.51 8.42
N LEU A 3 -15.23 4.44 8.93
CA LEU A 3 -13.98 4.48 9.67
C LEU A 3 -12.86 4.57 8.62
N ILE A 4 -12.24 5.75 8.50
CA ILE A 4 -11.04 5.92 7.68
C ILE A 4 -9.86 5.55 8.58
N ASP A 5 -9.06 4.56 8.19
CA ASP A 5 -7.76 4.27 8.80
C ASP A 5 -6.67 4.90 7.91
N PRO A 6 -6.29 6.17 8.16
CA PRO A 6 -5.26 6.80 7.38
C PRO A 6 -3.90 6.11 7.66
N PRO A 7 -3.03 5.98 6.66
CA PRO A 7 -1.69 5.45 6.89
C PRO A 7 -0.99 6.24 7.99
N ARG A 8 -0.27 5.53 8.86
CA ARG A 8 0.50 6.18 9.93
C ARG A 8 1.50 7.19 9.34
N PRO A 9 1.76 8.31 10.03
CA PRO A 9 2.81 9.23 9.63
C PRO A 9 4.14 8.51 9.41
N GLY A 10 4.82 8.81 8.31
CA GLY A 10 6.12 8.22 7.95
C GLY A 10 6.07 6.88 7.21
N VAL A 11 4.89 6.28 6.99
CA VAL A 11 4.79 5.03 6.20
C VAL A 11 5.28 5.23 4.78
N ALA A 12 4.89 6.32 4.10
CA ALA A 12 5.34 6.62 2.74
C ALA A 12 6.87 6.75 2.66
N ASP A 13 7.50 7.43 3.62
CA ASP A 13 8.96 7.59 3.67
C ASP A 13 9.67 6.25 3.89
N ALA A 14 9.13 5.38 4.75
CA ALA A 14 9.67 4.05 4.98
C ALA A 14 9.58 3.20 3.71
N VAL A 15 8.43 3.21 3.03
CA VAL A 15 8.23 2.50 1.75
C VAL A 15 9.23 3.01 0.70
N ALA A 16 9.42 4.32 0.60
CA ALA A 16 10.40 4.91 -0.32
C ALA A 16 11.83 4.44 -0.02
N LYS A 17 12.25 4.46 1.26
CA LYS A 17 13.58 3.97 1.67
C LYS A 17 13.78 2.49 1.31
N CYS A 18 12.81 1.64 1.64
CA CYS A 18 12.85 0.22 1.28
C CYS A 18 13.01 0.03 -0.23
N ARG A 19 12.22 0.77 -1.02
CA ARG A 19 12.29 0.69 -2.47
C ARG A 19 13.64 1.15 -3.03
N THR A 20 14.20 2.26 -2.53
CA THR A 20 15.53 2.74 -2.94
C THR A 20 16.64 1.76 -2.57
N ALA A 21 16.43 0.94 -1.55
CA ALA A 21 17.32 -0.15 -1.15
C ALA A 21 17.11 -1.45 -1.95
N GLY A 22 16.19 -1.48 -2.93
CA GLY A 22 15.86 -2.67 -3.71
C GLY A 22 14.99 -3.70 -2.97
N ILE A 23 14.36 -3.32 -1.86
CA ILE A 23 13.49 -4.20 -1.06
C ILE A 23 12.06 -4.17 -1.64
N LYS A 24 11.50 -5.35 -1.89
CA LYS A 24 10.10 -5.50 -2.31
C LYS A 24 9.18 -5.31 -1.09
N VAL A 25 8.29 -4.32 -1.16
CA VAL A 25 7.27 -4.07 -0.14
C VAL A 25 5.96 -4.72 -0.56
N ILE A 26 5.30 -5.43 0.35
CA ILE A 26 4.01 -6.11 0.13
C ILE A 26 3.03 -5.63 1.21
N MET A 27 1.78 -5.35 0.83
CA MET A 27 0.69 -5.05 1.76
C MET A 27 -0.17 -6.30 1.94
N VAL A 28 -0.42 -6.68 3.20
CA VAL A 28 -1.39 -7.70 3.58
C VAL A 28 -2.47 -6.99 4.40
N THR A 29 -3.72 -7.05 3.94
CA THR A 29 -4.87 -6.43 4.63
C THR A 29 -6.12 -7.28 4.41
N GLY A 30 -7.05 -7.20 5.37
CA GLY A 30 -8.41 -7.77 5.25
C GLY A 30 -9.46 -6.78 4.76
N ASP A 31 -9.04 -5.56 4.37
CA ASP A 31 -9.94 -4.54 3.85
C ASP A 31 -10.45 -4.87 2.44
N HIS A 32 -11.53 -4.20 2.04
CA HIS A 32 -12.02 -4.27 0.67
C HIS A 32 -10.92 -3.89 -0.35
N PRO A 33 -10.81 -4.59 -1.49
CA PRO A 33 -9.73 -4.39 -2.47
C PRO A 33 -9.58 -2.95 -2.96
N ILE A 34 -10.70 -2.24 -3.12
CA ILE A 34 -10.70 -0.83 -3.55
C ILE A 34 -10.04 0.07 -2.50
N THR A 35 -10.35 -0.15 -1.22
CA THR A 35 -9.76 0.59 -0.10
C THR A 35 -8.27 0.27 0.02
N ALA A 36 -7.92 -1.03 -0.02
CA ALA A 36 -6.54 -1.49 0.01
C ALA A 36 -5.71 -0.85 -1.13
N LYS A 37 -6.26 -0.82 -2.36
CA LYS A 37 -5.62 -0.20 -3.52
C LYS A 37 -5.39 1.30 -3.32
N ALA A 38 -6.39 2.01 -2.79
CA ALA A 38 -6.27 3.44 -2.52
C ALA A 38 -5.17 3.74 -1.48
N ILE A 39 -5.14 2.98 -0.38
CA ILE A 39 -4.12 3.11 0.66
C ILE A 39 -2.74 2.75 0.10
N ALA A 40 -2.61 1.61 -0.58
CA ALA A 40 -1.35 1.13 -1.16
C ALA A 40 -0.75 2.11 -2.17
N LYS A 41 -1.59 2.78 -2.98
CA LYS A 41 -1.16 3.87 -3.86
C LYS A 41 -0.72 5.09 -3.06
N SER A 42 -1.48 5.50 -2.04
CA SER A 42 -1.16 6.68 -1.22
C SER A 42 0.19 6.58 -0.50
N VAL A 43 0.60 5.37 -0.10
CA VAL A 43 1.90 5.12 0.57
C VAL A 43 3.01 4.70 -0.38
N GLY A 44 2.73 4.58 -1.69
CA GLY A 44 3.74 4.25 -2.69
C GLY A 44 4.15 2.77 -2.76
N ILE A 45 3.33 1.86 -2.22
CA ILE A 45 3.52 0.40 -2.38
C ILE A 45 3.17 -0.01 -3.82
N ILE A 46 2.09 0.56 -4.37
CA ILE A 46 1.71 0.41 -5.77
C ILE A 46 2.04 1.71 -6.50
N THR A 47 2.91 1.65 -7.50
CA THR A 47 3.29 2.83 -8.31
C THR A 47 2.84 2.76 -9.76
N SER A 48 2.27 1.62 -10.17
CA SER A 48 1.77 1.33 -11.52
C SER A 48 0.48 0.52 -11.38
N ASP A 49 -0.49 0.68 -12.28
CA ASP A 49 -1.77 -0.04 -12.19
C ASP A 49 -1.69 -1.57 -12.48
N THR A 50 -0.48 -2.11 -12.66
CA THR A 50 -0.23 -3.42 -13.27
C THR A 50 0.09 -4.59 -12.32
N GLY A 51 -0.25 -4.53 -11.02
CA GLY A 51 0.18 -5.59 -10.09
C GLY A 51 -0.72 -5.84 -8.90
N ILE A 52 -2.00 -6.18 -9.14
CA ILE A 52 -2.85 -6.75 -8.09
C ILE A 52 -3.08 -8.21 -8.43
N GLU A 53 -2.41 -9.10 -7.71
CA GLU A 53 -2.71 -10.52 -7.72
C GLU A 53 -3.68 -10.75 -6.55
N GLU A 54 -4.96 -10.98 -6.86
CA GLU A 54 -5.91 -11.50 -5.88
C GLU A 54 -5.49 -12.93 -5.58
N ILE A 55 -5.14 -13.19 -4.32
CA ILE A 55 -4.84 -14.53 -3.83
C ILE A 55 -6.19 -15.07 -3.33
N ASP A 56 -6.80 -15.97 -4.09
CA ASP A 56 -7.98 -16.75 -3.69
C ASP A 56 -7.65 -17.73 -2.56
#